data_AF-A0AAV5VT08-F1
#
_entry.id   AF-A0AAV5VT08-F1
#
_cell.length_a   1.000
_cell.length_b   1.000
_cell.length_c   1.000
_cell.angle_alpha   90.00
_cell.angle_beta   90.00
_cell.angle_gamma   90.00
#
_symmetry.space_group_name_H-M   'P 1'
#
loop_
_entity.id
_entity.type
_entity.pdbx_description
1 polymer ?
#
loop_
_entity_poly.entity_id
_entity_poly.type
_entity_poly.pdbx_seq_one_letter_code
_entity_poly.pdbx_strand_id
1 'polypeptide(L)'
;MRNLTLSAAWMSFMPVYQHTVGVTTHAVSALALYLMVAKTPKAGQPFARYLILLQVAILSVDLNFGFLSASIGIYPVPGAICNGILCTLFGFSGHAGVVLMSFSVAYVSMCIIFCFHFKFVTILEMVKHRPVSVTPKSPF
;
A
#
# COMPACT_ATOMS: atom_id res chain seq x y z
N MET A 1 -28.81 -0.79 -23.58
CA MET A 1 -27.71 -0.27 -22.72
C MET A 1 -26.38 -0.58 -23.40
N ARG A 2 -25.57 0.42 -23.74
CA ARG A 2 -24.23 0.21 -24.32
C ARG A 2 -23.28 -0.24 -23.21
N ASN A 3 -22.71 -1.44 -23.32
CA ASN A 3 -21.68 -1.94 -22.39
C ASN A 3 -20.39 -1.14 -22.58
N LEU A 4 -20.22 -0.06 -21.82
CA LEU A 4 -19.06 0.84 -21.86
C LEU A 4 -17.75 0.10 -21.56
N THR A 5 -17.80 -0.88 -20.66
CA THR A 5 -16.68 -1.73 -20.21
C THR A 5 -16.12 -2.66 -21.29
N LEU A 6 -16.92 -2.98 -22.32
CA LEU A 6 -16.54 -3.87 -23.43
C LEU A 6 -16.35 -3.09 -24.75
N SER A 7 -16.02 -1.80 -24.66
CA SER A 7 -15.63 -1.02 -25.85
C SER A 7 -14.13 -1.19 -26.09
N ALA A 8 -13.71 -1.30 -27.36
CA ALA A 8 -12.29 -1.44 -27.71
C ALA A 8 -11.43 -0.27 -27.19
N ALA A 9 -12.03 0.92 -27.09
CA ALA A 9 -11.41 2.09 -26.48
C ALA A 9 -11.12 1.88 -24.98
N TRP A 10 -12.05 1.27 -24.23
CA TRP A 10 -11.89 0.98 -22.81
C TRP A 10 -10.76 -0.02 -22.54
N MET A 11 -10.65 -1.06 -23.37
CA MET A 11 -9.59 -2.06 -23.27
C MET A 11 -8.19 -1.51 -23.55
N SER A 12 -8.08 -0.42 -24.32
CA SER A 12 -6.79 0.24 -24.61
C SER A 12 -6.46 1.31 -23.56
N PHE A 13 -7.47 2.02 -23.05
CA PHE A 13 -7.29 3.10 -22.08
C PHE A 13 -6.98 2.59 -20.66
N MET A 14 -7.68 1.55 -20.20
CA MET A 14 -7.55 1.04 -18.83
C MET A 14 -6.12 0.60 -18.47
N PRO A 15 -5.37 -0.16 -19.30
CA PRO A 15 -4.00 -0.51 -19.00
C PRO A 15 -3.08 0.70 -18.86
N VAL A 16 -3.21 1.68 -19.76
CA VAL A 16 -2.40 2.91 -19.73
C VAL A 16 -2.70 3.71 -18.48
N TYR A 17 -3.98 3.85 -18.13
CA TYR A 17 -4.41 4.47 -16.88
C TYR A 17 -3.81 3.75 -15.66
N GLN A 18 -3.93 2.43 -15.60
CA GLN A 18 -3.43 1.62 -14.49
C GLN A 18 -1.92 1.74 -14.31
N HIS A 19 -1.15 1.69 -15.41
CA HIS A 19 0.30 1.89 -15.36
C HIS A 19 0.66 3.31 -14.93
N THR A 20 -0.06 4.33 -15.41
CA THR A 20 0.20 5.73 -15.03
C THR A 20 -0.06 5.96 -13.55
N VAL A 21 -1.17 5.44 -13.03
CA VAL A 21 -1.48 5.47 -11.60
C VAL A 21 -0.42 4.70 -10.82
N GLY A 22 -0.04 3.51 -11.29
CA GLY A 22 1.02 2.70 -10.69
C GLY A 22 2.34 3.45 -10.57
N VAL A 23 2.84 4.05 -11.65
CA VAL A 23 4.08 4.86 -11.66
C VAL A 23 3.99 6.03 -10.68
N THR A 24 2.85 6.73 -10.68
CA THR A 24 2.64 7.88 -9.80
C THR A 24 2.66 7.45 -8.33
N THR A 25 1.97 6.36 -7.99
CA THR A 25 1.96 5.79 -6.64
C THR A 25 3.35 5.33 -6.20
N HIS A 26 4.15 4.75 -7.10
CA HIS A 26 5.53 4.38 -6.81
C HIS A 26 6.41 5.59 -6.54
N ALA A 27 6.28 6.66 -7.32
CA ALA A 27 7.03 7.89 -7.10
C ALA A 27 6.70 8.53 -5.74
N VAL A 28 5.41 8.59 -5.39
CA VAL A 28 4.96 9.09 -4.08
C VAL A 28 5.45 8.19 -2.94
N SER A 29 5.37 6.86 -3.12
CA SER A 29 5.85 5.90 -2.12
C SER A 29 7.36 5.95 -1.92
N ALA A 30 8.13 6.16 -2.99
CA ALA A 30 9.58 6.37 -2.92
C ALA A 30 9.92 7.67 -2.18
N LEU A 31 9.17 8.75 -2.44
CA LEU A 31 9.30 10.00 -1.69
C LEU A 31 8.98 9.80 -0.20
N ALA A 32 7.93 9.04 0.12
CA ALA A 32 7.57 8.72 1.50
C ALA A 32 8.69 7.93 2.21
N LEU A 33 9.25 6.92 1.56
CA LEU A 33 10.41 6.17 2.06
C LEU A 33 11.62 7.08 2.28
N TYR A 34 11.92 7.96 1.33
CA TYR A 34 13.01 8.92 1.44
C TYR A 34 12.82 9.82 2.67
N LEU A 35 11.62 10.37 2.88
CA LEU A 35 11.32 11.21 4.03
C LEU A 35 11.44 10.42 5.36
N MET A 36 10.95 9.19 5.40
CA MET A 36 11.05 8.31 6.58
C MET A 36 12.49 7.94 6.93
N VAL A 37 13.37 7.79 5.95
CA VAL A 37 14.79 7.49 6.20
C VAL A 37 15.57 8.75 6.54
N ALA A 38 15.39 9.85 5.78
CA ALA A 38 16.24 11.03 5.86
C ALA A 38 15.81 12.05 6.92
N LYS A 39 14.53 12.12 7.29
CA LYS A 39 13.96 13.17 8.14
C LYS A 39 13.36 12.68 9.46
N THR A 40 13.36 11.37 9.73
CA THR A 40 12.81 10.86 10.99
C THR A 40 13.76 11.13 12.18
N PRO A 41 13.29 11.78 13.26
CA PRO A 41 14.07 12.01 14.47
C PRO A 41 14.34 10.69 15.23
N LYS A 42 15.46 10.63 15.98
CA LYS A 42 15.90 9.42 16.70
C LYS A 42 14.86 8.84 17.66
N ALA A 43 14.05 9.70 18.30
CA ALA A 43 12.96 9.26 19.20
C ALA A 43 11.85 8.48 18.47
N GLY A 44 11.67 8.69 17.16
CA GLY A 44 10.67 8.01 16.34
C GLY A 44 11.21 6.85 15.50
N GLN A 45 12.51 6.52 15.58
CA GLN A 45 13.11 5.47 14.77
C GLN A 45 12.46 4.09 14.86
N PRO A 46 12.08 3.56 16.05
CA PRO A 46 11.44 2.24 16.10
C PRO A 46 10.12 2.25 15.32
N PHE A 47 9.31 3.30 15.49
CA PHE A 47 8.06 3.47 14.75
C PHE A 47 8.29 3.66 13.23
N ALA A 48 9.29 4.44 12.84
CA ALA A 48 9.62 4.66 11.43
C ALA A 48 10.12 3.39 10.73
N ARG A 49 10.84 2.48 11.42
CA ARG A 49 11.20 1.17 10.85
C ARG A 49 9.96 0.36 10.47
N TYR A 50 8.93 0.36 11.32
CA TYR A 50 7.66 -0.31 11.00
C TYR A 50 6.93 0.36 9.85
N LEU A 51 6.92 1.70 9.79
CA LEU A 51 6.34 2.43 8.66
C LEU A 51 7.07 2.15 7.33
N ILE A 52 8.40 2.02 7.36
CA ILE A 52 9.20 1.63 6.20
C ILE A 52 8.82 0.21 5.74
N LEU A 53 8.70 -0.75 6.67
CA LEU A 53 8.26 -2.11 6.34
C LEU A 53 6.84 -2.13 5.73
N LEU A 54 5.92 -1.34 6.29
CA LEU A 54 4.58 -1.18 5.73
C LEU A 54 4.64 -0.59 4.31
N GLN A 55 5.44 0.46 4.11
CA GLN A 55 5.55 1.13 2.81
C GLN A 55 6.17 0.22 1.75
N VAL A 56 7.13 -0.64 2.12
CA VAL A 56 7.69 -1.69 1.24
C VAL A 56 6.63 -2.76 0.93
N ALA A 57 5.82 -3.17 1.90
CA ALA A 57 4.71 -4.09 1.67
C ALA A 57 3.68 -3.53 0.68
N ILE A 58 3.29 -2.26 0.84
CA ILE A 58 2.38 -1.56 -0.08
C ILE A 58 3.00 -1.47 -1.48
N LEU A 59 4.26 -1.07 -1.60
CA LEU A 59 4.99 -1.04 -2.88
C LEU A 59 5.01 -2.40 -3.57
N SER A 60 5.23 -3.49 -2.82
CA SER A 60 5.20 -4.84 -3.38
C SER A 60 3.82 -5.17 -3.97
N VAL A 61 2.74 -4.77 -3.31
CA VAL A 61 1.37 -4.96 -3.82
C VAL A 61 1.10 -4.09 -5.04
N ASP A 62 1.53 -2.82 -5.03
CA ASP A 62 1.39 -1.93 -6.16
C ASP A 62 2.19 -2.39 -7.39
N LEU A 63 3.38 -2.99 -7.20
CA LEU A 63 4.13 -3.65 -8.28
C LEU A 63 3.34 -4.84 -8.83
N ASN A 64 2.81 -5.68 -7.93
CA ASN A 64 2.03 -6.84 -8.31
C ASN A 64 0.78 -6.45 -9.11
N PHE A 65 0.07 -5.41 -8.68
CA PHE A 65 -1.18 -4.97 -9.28
C PHE A 65 -0.98 -4.08 -10.51
N GLY A 66 -0.06 -3.12 -10.43
CA GLY A 66 0.17 -2.11 -11.46
C GLY A 66 1.04 -2.56 -12.63
N PHE A 67 1.89 -3.58 -12.45
CA PHE A 67 2.82 -4.03 -13.50
C PHE A 67 2.75 -5.53 -13.79
N LEU A 68 2.75 -6.38 -12.77
CA LEU A 68 2.78 -7.84 -12.97
C LEU A 68 1.44 -8.38 -13.47
N SER A 69 0.35 -8.06 -12.78
CA SER A 69 -1.00 -8.55 -13.09
C SER A 69 -1.73 -7.58 -14.03
N ALA A 70 -1.61 -6.26 -13.81
CA ALA A 70 -2.33 -5.21 -14.55
C ALA A 70 -3.76 -5.62 -14.90
N SER A 71 -4.48 -6.13 -13.90
CA SER A 71 -5.82 -6.70 -14.10
C SER A 71 -6.81 -5.57 -14.37
N ILE A 72 -7.48 -5.66 -15.52
CA ILE A 72 -8.51 -4.68 -15.89
C ILE A 72 -9.80 -5.07 -15.16
N GLY A 73 -10.29 -4.18 -14.31
CA GLY A 73 -11.55 -4.34 -13.60
C GLY A 73 -12.73 -4.32 -14.57
N ILE A 74 -13.37 -5.47 -14.79
CA ILE A 74 -14.65 -5.55 -15.51
C ILE A 74 -15.72 -5.82 -14.46
N TYR A 75 -16.68 -4.92 -14.28
CA TYR A 75 -17.76 -5.15 -13.30
C TYR A 75 -18.50 -6.46 -13.64
N PRO A 76 -18.78 -7.38 -12.68
CA PRO A 76 -18.66 -7.27 -11.21
C PRO A 76 -17.39 -7.91 -10.58
N VAL A 77 -16.45 -8.42 -11.36
CA VAL A 77 -15.23 -9.09 -10.84
C VAL A 77 -14.00 -8.55 -11.56
N PRO A 78 -12.97 -8.04 -10.85
CA PRO A 78 -11.68 -7.72 -11.47
C PRO A 78 -11.03 -9.02 -11.95
N GLY A 79 -11.43 -9.52 -13.11
CA GLY A 79 -11.14 -10.88 -13.52
C GLY A 79 -11.76 -11.21 -14.87
N ALA A 80 -11.09 -10.77 -15.94
CA ALA A 80 -11.11 -11.53 -17.19
C ALA A 80 -9.90 -11.20 -18.06
N ILE A 81 -9.33 -9.99 -17.96
CA ILE A 81 -8.24 -9.56 -18.82
C ILE A 81 -7.04 -9.18 -17.96
N CYS A 82 -6.00 -10.01 -18.07
CA CYS A 82 -4.69 -9.78 -17.48
C CYS A 82 -3.76 -9.32 -18.60
N ASN A 83 -3.32 -8.06 -18.53
CA ASN A 83 -2.47 -7.46 -19.55
C ASN A 83 -1.06 -7.12 -19.01
N GLY A 84 -0.75 -7.61 -17.81
CA GLY A 84 0.55 -7.39 -17.18
C GLY A 84 1.63 -8.36 -17.65
N ILE A 85 2.83 -8.19 -17.10
CA ILE A 85 4.03 -8.97 -17.46
C ILE A 85 3.83 -10.48 -17.25
N LEU A 86 3.10 -10.89 -16.19
CA LEU A 86 2.86 -12.32 -15.93
C LEU A 86 2.04 -12.98 -17.03
N CYS A 87 1.07 -12.27 -17.59
CA CYS A 87 0.19 -12.84 -18.61
C CYS A 87 0.76 -12.71 -20.01
N THR A 88 1.53 -11.66 -20.28
CA THR A 88 2.16 -11.44 -21.60
C THR A 88 3.45 -12.24 -21.79
N LEU A 89 4.30 -12.40 -20.76
CA LEU A 89 5.57 -13.13 -20.88
C LEU A 89 5.48 -14.59 -20.39
N PHE A 90 4.75 -14.85 -19.30
CA PHE A 90 4.66 -16.18 -18.69
C PHE A 90 3.38 -16.95 -19.05
N GLY A 91 2.46 -16.34 -19.81
CA GLY A 91 1.20 -16.98 -20.21
C GLY A 91 0.30 -17.36 -19.04
N PHE A 92 0.43 -16.68 -17.89
CA PHE A 92 -0.37 -16.96 -16.71
C PHE A 92 -1.87 -16.69 -16.98
N SER A 93 -2.74 -17.52 -16.39
CA SER A 93 -4.19 -17.29 -16.48
C SER A 93 -4.58 -16.06 -15.66
N GLY A 94 -5.54 -15.27 -16.17
CA GLY A 94 -6.12 -14.16 -15.43
C GLY A 94 -6.66 -14.55 -14.05
N HIS A 95 -7.11 -15.80 -13.88
CA HIS A 95 -7.55 -16.34 -12.58
C HIS A 95 -6.43 -16.34 -11.54
N ALA A 96 -5.21 -16.73 -11.93
CA ALA A 96 -4.06 -16.71 -11.05
C ALA A 96 -3.68 -15.26 -10.67
N GLY A 97 -3.87 -14.30 -11.59
CA GLY A 97 -3.74 -12.87 -11.30
C GLY A 97 -4.73 -12.37 -10.23
N VAL A 98 -6.00 -12.83 -10.27
CA VAL A 98 -7.01 -12.49 -9.24
C VAL A 98 -6.69 -13.11 -7.88
N VAL A 99 -6.21 -14.36 -7.88
CA VAL A 99 -5.78 -15.04 -6.65
C VAL A 99 -4.60 -14.31 -6.02
N LEU A 100 -3.57 -13.97 -6.81
CA LEU A 100 -2.43 -13.18 -6.35
C LEU A 100 -2.84 -11.80 -5.81
N MET A 101 -3.79 -11.13 -6.46
CA MET A 101 -4.34 -9.86 -5.99
C MET A 101 -5.03 -10.03 -4.63
N SER A 102 -5.84 -11.08 -4.47
CA SER A 102 -6.56 -11.37 -3.22
C SER A 102 -5.59 -11.62 -2.06
N PHE A 103 -4.54 -12.40 -2.30
CA PHE A 103 -3.47 -12.62 -1.31
C PHE A 103 -2.72 -11.32 -0.97
N SER A 104 -2.43 -10.49 -1.97
CA SER A 104 -1.74 -9.21 -1.79
C SER A 104 -2.55 -8.24 -0.93
N VAL A 105 -3.87 -8.13 -1.19
CA VAL A 105 -4.77 -7.27 -0.40
C VAL A 105 -4.91 -7.78 1.04
N ALA A 106 -5.02 -9.10 1.23
CA ALA A 106 -5.04 -9.69 2.56
C ALA A 106 -3.75 -9.41 3.33
N TYR A 107 -2.60 -9.53 2.67
CA TYR A 107 -1.30 -9.23 3.25
C TYR A 107 -1.18 -7.76 3.70
N VAL A 108 -1.56 -6.81 2.83
CA VAL A 108 -1.56 -5.38 3.18
C VAL A 108 -2.51 -5.08 4.34
N SER A 109 -3.69 -5.71 4.35
CA SER A 109 -4.64 -5.56 5.46
C SER A 109 -4.01 -5.98 6.80
N MET A 110 -3.28 -7.09 6.83
CA MET A 110 -2.53 -7.52 8.01
C MET A 110 -1.42 -6.52 8.38
N CYS A 111 -0.64 -6.04 7.41
CA CYS A 111 0.39 -5.03 7.65
C CYS A 111 -0.19 -3.73 8.25
N ILE A 112 -1.36 -3.28 7.79
CA ILE A 112 -2.05 -2.10 8.33
C ILE A 112 -2.45 -2.33 9.79
N ILE A 113 -3.03 -3.50 10.11
CA ILE A 113 -3.41 -3.85 11.49
C ILE A 113 -2.18 -3.83 12.40
N PHE A 114 -1.06 -4.45 11.97
CA PHE A 114 0.19 -4.40 12.72
C PHE A 114 0.70 -2.97 12.91
N CYS A 115 0.63 -2.13 11.87
CA CYS A 115 1.02 -0.74 11.98
C CYS A 115 0.19 0.03 13.03
N PHE A 116 -1.12 -0.19 13.07
CA PHE A 116 -1.96 0.40 14.12
C PHE A 116 -1.55 -0.10 15.50
N HIS A 117 -1.36 -1.41 15.67
CA HIS A 117 -0.91 -1.99 16.93
C HIS A 117 0.41 -1.37 17.41
N PHE A 118 1.44 -1.29 16.57
CA PHE A 118 2.72 -0.69 16.93
C PHE A 118 2.63 0.80 17.20
N LYS A 119 1.76 1.52 16.48
CA LYS A 119 1.46 2.93 16.78
C LYS A 119 0.90 3.08 18.19
N PHE A 120 -0.09 2.26 18.57
CA PHE A 120 -0.67 2.27 19.91
C PHE A 120 0.38 1.96 20.99
N VAL A 121 1.18 0.91 20.81
CA VAL A 121 2.26 0.54 21.74
C VAL A 121 3.25 1.70 21.92
N THR A 122 3.67 2.34 20.81
CA THR A 122 4.60 3.47 20.87
C THR A 122 4.01 4.65 21.65
N ILE A 123 2.73 4.99 21.42
CA ILE A 123 2.05 6.06 22.15
C ILE A 123 1.97 5.73 23.65
N LEU A 124 1.64 4.48 24.00
CA LEU A 124 1.56 4.04 25.40
C LEU A 124 2.91 4.17 26.12
N GLU A 125 4.01 3.76 25.49
CA GLU A 125 5.36 3.93 26.05
C GLU A 125 5.71 5.41 26.23
N MET A 126 5.37 6.27 25.24
CA MET A 126 5.60 7.72 25.34
C MET A 126 4.76 8.38 26.45
N VAL A 127 3.55 7.89 26.72
CA VAL A 127 2.70 8.38 27.82
C VAL A 127 3.24 7.89 29.17
N LYS A 128 3.65 6.63 29.26
CA LYS A 128 4.22 6.02 30.47
C LYS A 128 5.48 6.72 30.96
N HIS A 129 6.30 7.23 30.03
CA HIS A 129 7.53 7.96 30.34
C HIS A 129 7.37 9.48 30.49
N ARG A 130 6.14 10.03 30.46
CA ARG A 130 5.92 11.44 30.79
C ARG A 130 5.88 11.56 32.33
N PRO A 131 6.94 12.07 33.01
CA PRO A 131 6.78 12.44 34.40
C PRO A 131 5.71 13.52 34.46
N VAL A 132 4.62 13.24 35.17
CA VAL A 132 3.72 14.31 35.61
C VAL A 132 4.59 15.23 36.44
N SER A 133 4.93 16.41 35.90
CA SER A 133 5.50 17.48 36.69
C SER A 133 4.41 17.90 37.66
N VAL A 134 4.35 17.23 38.81
CA VAL A 134 3.59 17.68 39.97
C VAL A 134 4.29 18.97 40.40
N THR A 135 3.78 20.10 39.93
CA THR A 135 4.13 21.39 40.51
C THR A 135 3.74 21.31 42.00
N PRO A 136 4.69 21.43 42.94
CA PRO A 136 4.32 21.51 44.34
C PRO A 136 3.45 22.76 44.51
N LYS A 137 2.23 22.59 45.04
CA LYS A 137 1.44 23.71 45.53
C LYS A 137 2.30 24.44 46.55
N SER A 138 2.67 25.68 46.25
CA SER A 138 3.30 26.59 47.22
C SER A 138 2.32 26.82 48.38
N PRO A 139 2.73 26.63 49.64
CA PRO A 139 1.94 27.06 50.77
C PRO A 139 2.14 28.56 50.97
N PHE A 140 1.16 29.35 50.54
CA PHE A 140 0.91 30.70 51.03
C PHE A 140 -0.60 30.88 51.17
#